data_AF-A0A963E9Z9-F1
#
_entry.id   AF-A0A963E9Z9-F1
#
_cell.length_a   1.000
_cell.length_b   1.000
_cell.length_c   1.000
_cell.angle_alpha   90.00
_cell.angle_beta   90.00
_cell.angle_gamma   90.00
#
_symmetry.space_group_name_H-M   'P 1'
#
loop_
_entity.id
_entity.type
_entity.pdbx_description
1 polymer ?
#
loop_
_entity_poly.entity_id
_entity_poly.type
_entity_poly.pdbx_seq_one_letter_code
_entity_poly.pdbx_strand_id
1 'polypeptide(L)'
;MNTATRVYGRNYAARKANTWSFSLKQVGVSLLALGLLLSAFGVVYAKDLNRRLFIQYQGLQREAQGYQVQWSKLLLEQGAWSTQSRIQRLAQKQLNMVIPTSRKVVFVEDERETFADNE
;
A
#
# COMPACT_ATOMS: atom_id res chain seq x y z
N MET A 1 14.74 -88.20 -34.69
CA MET A 1 15.62 -87.16 -35.27
C MET A 1 14.84 -85.86 -35.39
N ASN A 2 15.28 -84.87 -34.62
CA ASN A 2 14.78 -83.49 -34.62
C ASN A 2 15.15 -82.78 -35.92
N THR A 3 14.28 -81.94 -36.50
CA THR A 3 14.64 -80.70 -37.23
C THR A 3 13.40 -80.05 -37.88
N ALA A 4 12.55 -79.35 -37.11
CA ALA A 4 11.64 -78.35 -37.71
C ALA A 4 11.10 -77.29 -36.74
N THR A 5 11.14 -77.52 -35.42
CA THR A 5 10.52 -76.61 -34.43
C THR A 5 11.46 -75.54 -33.86
N ARG A 6 12.56 -75.22 -34.54
CA ARG A 6 13.43 -74.07 -34.24
C ARG A 6 13.61 -73.35 -35.58
N VAL A 7 13.17 -72.13 -35.83
CA VAL A 7 13.15 -70.95 -34.96
C VAL A 7 12.18 -69.94 -35.58
N TYR A 8 10.97 -69.81 -35.02
CA TYR A 8 10.19 -68.59 -35.18
C TYR A 8 10.78 -67.53 -34.24
N GLY A 9 10.99 -66.31 -34.74
CA GLY A 9 11.15 -65.12 -33.89
C GLY A 9 12.55 -64.88 -33.34
N ARG A 10 13.54 -64.63 -34.21
CA ARG A 10 14.80 -63.99 -33.82
C ARG A 10 14.87 -62.55 -34.31
N ASN A 11 13.91 -61.72 -33.95
CA ASN A 11 14.00 -60.26 -34.10
C ASN A 11 12.92 -59.58 -33.26
N TYR A 12 13.16 -59.22 -31.99
CA TYR A 12 12.60 -58.02 -31.27
C TYR A 12 13.32 -57.76 -29.92
N ALA A 13 14.55 -58.24 -29.72
CA ALA A 13 15.31 -57.90 -28.50
C ALA A 13 15.90 -56.48 -28.58
N ALA A 14 15.07 -55.53 -29.04
CA ALA A 14 15.24 -54.09 -28.85
C ALA A 14 14.32 -53.64 -27.71
N ARG A 15 14.32 -54.35 -26.57
CA ARG A 15 13.87 -53.74 -25.32
C ARG A 15 15.11 -53.26 -24.58
N LYS A 16 15.53 -52.08 -25.02
CA LYS A 16 16.05 -50.98 -24.20
C LYS A 16 16.53 -51.50 -22.85
N ALA A 17 17.85 -51.70 -22.77
CA ALA A 17 18.56 -51.71 -21.51
C ALA A 17 18.44 -50.30 -20.88
N ASN A 18 17.22 -49.94 -20.46
CA ASN A 18 17.03 -48.94 -19.43
C ASN A 18 17.38 -49.67 -18.14
N THR A 19 18.68 -49.89 -17.98
CA THR A 19 19.24 -50.46 -16.77
C THR A 19 18.75 -49.58 -15.65
N TRP A 20 18.12 -50.25 -14.69
CA TRP A 20 17.59 -49.73 -13.45
C TRP A 20 18.78 -49.22 -12.63
N SER A 21 19.36 -48.11 -13.08
CA SER A 21 20.53 -47.49 -12.47
C SER A 21 20.03 -46.79 -11.22
N PHE A 22 19.93 -47.56 -10.14
CA PHE A 22 20.03 -47.11 -8.75
C PHE A 22 21.41 -46.46 -8.55
N SER A 23 21.66 -45.42 -9.33
CA SER A 23 22.89 -44.65 -9.35
C SER A 23 22.63 -43.46 -8.47
N LEU A 24 23.61 -43.16 -7.61
CA LEU A 24 23.81 -41.97 -6.78
C LEU A 24 23.10 -40.67 -7.26
N LYS A 25 22.94 -40.51 -8.59
CA LYS A 25 22.09 -39.52 -9.26
C LYS A 25 20.66 -39.43 -8.72
N GLN A 26 19.97 -40.55 -8.49
CA GLN A 26 18.59 -40.55 -7.97
C GLN A 26 18.52 -40.00 -6.54
N VAL A 27 19.51 -40.32 -5.69
CA VAL A 27 19.63 -39.76 -4.34
C VAL A 27 19.86 -38.25 -4.41
N GLY A 28 20.74 -37.79 -5.32
CA GLY A 28 20.98 -36.37 -5.53
C GLY A 28 19.73 -35.60 -5.96
N VAL A 29 18.94 -36.15 -6.89
CA VAL A 29 17.68 -35.54 -7.33
C VAL A 29 16.66 -35.49 -6.19
N SER A 30 16.53 -36.56 -5.41
CA SER A 30 15.64 -36.60 -4.24
C SER A 30 16.05 -35.59 -3.17
N LEU A 31 17.35 -35.42 -2.91
CA LEU A 31 17.87 -34.44 -1.96
C LEU A 31 17.57 -33.00 -2.40
N LEU A 32 17.76 -32.70 -3.69
CA LEU A 32 17.42 -31.39 -4.26
C LEU A 32 15.92 -31.12 -4.20
N ALA A 33 15.09 -32.12 -4.49
CA ALA A 33 13.63 -31.99 -4.38
C ALA A 33 13.20 -31.71 -2.92
N LEU A 34 13.79 -32.40 -1.95
CA LEU A 34 13.56 -32.13 -0.53
C LEU A 34 14.03 -30.72 -0.14
N GLY A 35 15.20 -30.29 -0.61
CA GLY A 35 15.70 -28.93 -0.39
C GLY A 35 14.76 -27.86 -0.94
N LEU A 36 14.23 -28.06 -2.14
CA LEU A 36 13.22 -27.18 -2.76
C LEU A 36 11.94 -27.10 -1.93
N LEU A 37 11.43 -28.25 -1.47
CA LEU A 37 10.24 -28.29 -0.62
C LEU A 37 10.48 -27.54 0.70
N LEU A 38 11.59 -27.82 1.39
CA LEU A 38 11.95 -27.14 2.62
C LEU A 38 12.09 -25.63 2.43
N SER A 39 12.71 -25.20 1.32
CA SER A 39 12.81 -23.79 0.97
C SER A 39 11.44 -23.16 0.74
N ALA A 40 10.56 -23.84 -0.01
CA ALA A 40 9.21 -23.35 -0.28
C ALA A 40 8.40 -23.17 1.02
N PHE A 41 8.41 -24.18 1.90
CA PHE A 41 7.78 -24.06 3.22
C PHE A 41 8.40 -22.97 4.08
N GLY A 42 9.73 -22.83 4.06
CA GLY A 42 10.45 -21.79 4.77
C GLY A 42 10.04 -20.38 4.33
N VAL A 43 9.91 -20.15 3.02
CA VAL A 43 9.45 -18.87 2.47
C VAL A 43 8.02 -18.56 2.88
N VAL A 44 7.11 -19.55 2.81
CA VAL A 44 5.71 -19.38 3.23
C VAL A 44 5.64 -19.04 4.72
N TYR A 45 6.41 -19.74 5.55
CA TYR A 45 6.47 -19.49 6.99
C TYR A 45 7.04 -18.10 7.33
N ALA A 46 8.15 -17.71 6.69
CA ALA A 46 8.74 -16.39 6.83
C ALA A 46 7.77 -15.28 6.39
N LYS A 47 6.99 -15.52 5.33
CA LYS A 47 5.97 -14.58 4.86
C LYS A 47 4.84 -14.40 5.87
N ASP A 48 4.35 -15.47 6.48
CA ASP A 48 3.31 -15.39 7.52
C ASP A 48 3.82 -14.66 8.77
N LEU A 49 5.02 -14.99 9.24
CA LEU A 49 5.68 -14.29 10.35
C LEU A 49 5.83 -12.80 10.06
N ASN A 50 6.32 -12.45 8.87
CA ASN A 50 6.49 -11.06 8.47
C ASN A 50 5.14 -10.33 8.43
N ARG A 51 4.08 -10.99 7.96
CA ARG A 51 2.73 -10.40 7.96
C ARG A 51 2.25 -10.09 9.38
N ARG A 52 2.48 -11.00 10.33
CA ARG A 52 2.09 -10.82 11.75
C ARG A 52 2.86 -9.67 12.40
N LEU A 53 4.18 -9.64 12.24
CA LEU A 53 5.03 -8.55 12.76
C LEU A 53 4.64 -7.21 12.14
N PHE A 54 4.38 -7.20 10.84
CA PHE A 54 4.00 -5.99 10.12
C PHE A 54 2.65 -5.43 10.58
N ILE A 55 1.68 -6.28 10.93
CA ILE A 55 0.40 -5.84 11.49
C ILE A 55 0.61 -5.14 12.85
N GLN A 56 1.46 -5.69 13.72
CA GLN A 56 1.76 -5.06 15.00
C GLN A 56 2.46 -3.71 14.82
N TYR A 57 3.46 -3.67 13.93
CA TYR A 57 4.15 -2.42 13.57
C TYR A 57 3.19 -1.38 12.99
N GLN A 58 2.29 -1.79 12.09
CA GLN A 58 1.26 -0.90 11.55
C GLN A 58 0.30 -0.38 12.61
N GLY A 59 -0.03 -1.17 13.63
CA GLY A 59 -0.88 -0.74 14.74
C GLY A 59 -0.29 0.47 15.47
N LEU A 60 0.97 0.36 15.90
CA LEU A 60 1.70 1.45 16.56
C LEU A 60 1.87 2.68 15.64
N GLN A 61 2.15 2.43 14.36
CA GLN A 61 2.29 3.50 13.37
C GLN A 61 0.97 4.26 13.16
N ARG A 62 -0.18 3.57 13.18
CA ARG A 62 -1.50 4.21 13.06
C ARG A 62 -1.82 5.11 14.24
N GLU A 63 -1.43 4.71 15.45
CA GLU A 63 -1.62 5.56 16.64
C GLU A 63 -0.81 6.85 16.51
N ALA A 64 0.47 6.74 16.13
CA ALA A 64 1.33 7.90 15.86
C ALA A 64 0.75 8.82 14.76
N GLN A 65 0.21 8.24 13.68
CA GLN A 65 -0.47 9.00 12.62
C GLN A 65 -1.72 9.73 13.14
N GLY A 66 -2.49 9.10 14.02
CA GLY A 66 -3.64 9.72 14.67
C GLY A 66 -3.26 10.98 15.45
N TYR A 67 -2.19 10.93 16.25
CA TYR A 67 -1.68 12.11 16.95
C TYR A 67 -1.17 13.19 15.98
N GLN A 68 -0.49 12.82 14.89
CA GLN A 68 0.00 13.77 13.89
C GLN A 68 -1.13 14.57 13.23
N VAL A 69 -2.26 13.91 12.93
CA VAL A 69 -3.44 14.57 12.36
C VAL A 69 -4.03 15.56 13.37
N GLN A 70 -4.20 15.15 14.63
CA GLN A 70 -4.71 16.04 15.67
C GLN A 70 -3.80 17.24 15.90
N TRP A 71 -2.48 17.01 15.94
CA TRP A 71 -1.48 18.07 16.05
C TRP A 71 -1.55 19.05 14.89
N SER A 72 -1.66 18.54 13.65
CA SER A 72 -1.77 19.37 12.46
C SER A 72 -3.04 20.22 12.47
N LYS A 73 -4.16 19.65 12.95
CA LYS A 73 -5.41 20.40 13.15
C LYS A 73 -5.25 21.52 14.19
N LEU A 74 -4.64 21.21 15.33
CA LEU A 74 -4.37 22.20 16.37
C LEU A 74 -3.46 23.34 15.88
N LEU A 75 -2.46 23.01 15.07
CA LEU A 75 -1.56 24.01 14.48
C LEU A 75 -2.31 24.96 13.54
N LEU A 76 -3.26 24.44 12.76
CA LEU A 76 -4.12 25.25 11.89
C LEU A 76 -5.05 26.15 12.72
N GLU A 77 -5.62 25.63 13.81
CA GLU A 77 -6.44 26.41 14.74
C GLU A 77 -5.61 27.55 15.37
N GLN A 78 -4.41 27.25 15.87
CA GLN A 78 -3.51 28.27 16.45
C GLN A 78 -3.02 29.28 15.41
N GLY A 79 -2.71 28.82 14.19
CA GLY A 79 -2.29 29.67 13.08
C GLY A 79 -3.38 30.64 12.64
N ALA A 80 -4.64 30.18 12.60
CA ALA A 80 -5.79 31.03 12.28
C ALA A 80 -5.99 32.12 13.34
N TRP A 81 -5.90 31.78 14.63
CA TRP A 81 -6.05 32.73 15.72
C TRP A 81 -4.88 33.72 15.82
N SER A 82 -3.66 33.26 15.56
CA SER A 82 -2.47 34.11 15.51
C SER A 82 -2.55 35.09 14.33
N THR A 83 -2.94 34.60 13.16
CA THR A 83 -3.07 35.42 11.95
C THR A 83 -4.18 36.46 12.09
N GLN A 84 -5.38 36.05 12.54
CA GLN A 84 -6.50 36.97 12.76
C GLN A 84 -6.18 38.01 13.85
N SER A 85 -5.66 37.58 15.01
CA SER A 85 -5.30 38.53 16.08
C SER A 85 -4.21 39.50 15.66
N ARG A 86 -3.24 39.06 14.83
CA ARG A 86 -2.19 39.93 14.29
C ARG A 86 -2.74 40.91 13.27
N ILE A 87 -3.62 40.49 12.36
CA ILE A 87 -4.29 41.37 11.38
C ILE A 87 -5.14 42.42 12.11
N GLN A 88 -5.90 42.02 13.11
CA GLN A 88 -6.76 42.92 13.88
C GLN A 88 -5.94 43.96 14.65
N ARG A 89 -4.83 43.56 15.28
CA ARG A 89 -3.89 44.50 15.90
C ARG A 89 -3.26 45.45 14.89
N LEU A 90 -2.92 44.97 13.69
CA LEU A 90 -2.38 45.84 12.63
C LEU A 90 -3.44 46.84 12.14
N ALA A 91 -4.68 46.41 11.92
CA ALA A 91 -5.78 47.26 11.50
C ALA A 91 -6.13 48.32 12.57
N GLN A 92 -6.12 47.95 13.85
CA GLN A 92 -6.30 48.90 14.94
C GLN A 92 -5.15 49.92 15.03
N LYS A 93 -3.89 49.46 14.92
CA LYS A 93 -2.73 50.34 15.12
C LYS A 93 -2.37 51.21 13.92
N GLN A 94 -2.46 50.67 12.70
CA GLN A 94 -2.04 51.40 11.50
C GLN A 94 -3.19 52.12 10.80
N LEU A 95 -4.41 51.57 10.89
CA LEU A 95 -5.58 52.12 10.21
C LEU A 95 -6.58 52.78 11.18
N ASN A 96 -6.28 52.83 12.49
CA ASN A 96 -7.18 53.31 13.55
C ASN A 96 -8.58 52.68 13.48
N MET A 97 -8.69 51.45 12.93
CA MET A 97 -9.98 50.79 12.79
C MET A 97 -10.51 50.36 14.16
N VAL A 98 -11.74 50.75 14.47
CA VAL A 98 -12.49 50.35 15.66
C VAL A 98 -13.66 49.47 15.23
N ILE A 99 -13.97 48.44 16.02
CA ILE A 99 -15.11 47.55 15.74
C ILE A 99 -16.39 48.37 15.89
N PRO A 100 -17.19 48.57 14.82
CA PRO A 100 -18.38 49.40 14.87
C PRO A 100 -19.48 48.71 15.68
N THR A 101 -20.07 49.44 16.64
CA THR A 101 -21.29 49.00 17.35
C THR A 101 -22.47 48.99 16.37
N SER A 102 -23.45 48.10 16.57
CA SER A 102 -24.60 47.83 15.68
C SER A 102 -25.39 49.06 15.20
N ARG A 103 -25.24 50.21 15.89
CA ARG A 103 -25.87 51.49 15.54
C ARG A 103 -25.12 52.31 14.47
N LYS A 104 -23.92 51.88 14.04
CA LYS A 104 -23.09 52.55 13.01
C LYS A 104 -23.02 51.80 11.68
N VAL A 105 -23.83 50.76 11.51
CA VAL A 105 -23.91 50.01 10.25
C VAL A 105 -24.94 50.70 9.36
N VAL A 106 -24.51 51.20 8.21
CA VAL A 106 -25.38 51.81 7.21
C VAL A 106 -25.55 50.80 6.07
N PHE A 107 -26.79 50.41 5.80
CA PHE A 107 -27.12 49.64 4.60
C PHE A 107 -27.11 50.61 3.41
N VAL A 108 -26.29 50.31 2.41
CA VAL A 108 -26.29 51.02 1.13
C VAL A 108 -27.12 50.18 0.18
N GLU A 109 -28.27 50.71 -0.23
CA GLU A 109 -29.09 50.16 -1.31
C GLU A 109 -28.31 50.33 -2.62
N ASP A 110 -28.15 49.27 -3.41
CA ASP A 110 -27.44 49.30 -4.70
C ASP A 110 -28.38 49.93 -5.76
N GLU A 111 -28.16 51.21 -6.10
CA GLU A 111 -28.93 51.92 -7.15
C GLU A 111 -28.55 51.47 -8.57
N ARG A 112 -28.60 50.15 -8.85
CA ARG A 112 -28.34 49.59 -10.20
C ARG A 112 -29.60 49.35 -11.04
N GLU A 113 -30.69 50.05 -10.77
CA GLU A 113 -31.96 49.84 -11.49
C GLU A 113 -32.39 51.04 -12.37
N THR A 114 -31.71 52.19 -12.34
CA THR A 114 -32.17 53.41 -13.06
C THR A 114 -31.55 53.65 -14.44
N PHE A 115 -30.73 52.74 -14.95
CA PHE A 115 -30.08 52.90 -16.27
C PHE A 115 -30.70 52.05 -17.40
N ALA A 116 -31.84 51.39 -17.17
CA ALA A 116 -32.47 50.49 -18.16
C ALA A 116 -33.74 51.03 -18.83
N ASP A 117 -34.10 52.31 -18.64
CA ASP A 117 -35.33 52.90 -19.21
C ASP A 117 -35.07 54.15 -20.07
N ASN A 118 -33.94 54.18 -20.80
CA ASN A 118 -33.70 55.21 -21.81
C ASN A 118 -32.94 54.61 -23.01
N GLU A 119 -33.62 53.79 -23.82
CA GLU A 119 -33.49 53.76 -25.29
C GLU A 119 -34.64 52.96 -25.93
#